data_AF-A0A7W4ERB6-F1
#
_entry.id   AF-A0A7W4ERB6-F1
#
_cell.length_a   1.000
_cell.length_b   1.000
_cell.length_c   1.000
_cell.angle_alpha   90.00
_cell.angle_beta   90.00
_cell.angle_gamma   90.00
#
_symmetry.space_group_name_H-M   'P 1'
#
loop_
_entity.id
_entity.type
_entity.pdbx_description
1 polymer ?
#
loop_
_entity_poly.entity_id
_entity_poly.type
_entity_poly.pdbx_seq_one_letter_code
_entity_poly.pdbx_strand_id
1 'polypeptide(L)'
;MFIVGMISWWYSVGWKRAAIDVWESIERLYDTFSLGLLLKTLFAPWRQISAGKVRGPIGVQLRAFFDRLVSRIIGGFIRTITLLIGVAALCLMLLIGLLRLAIWPLVPAMPAVMVVAAISGWVPWHL
;
A
#
# COMPACT_ATOMS: atom_id res chain seq x y z
N MET A 1 2.07 -40.03 9.96
CA MET A 1 3.29 -39.50 10.60
C MET A 1 3.15 -37.99 10.73
N PHE A 2 3.26 -37.45 11.95
CA PHE A 2 3.03 -36.03 12.24
C PHE A 2 3.90 -35.07 11.40
N ILE A 3 5.20 -35.37 11.29
CA ILE A 3 6.18 -34.53 10.58
C ILE A 3 5.85 -34.42 9.08
N VAL A 4 5.53 -35.54 8.43
CA VAL A 4 5.15 -35.56 7.01
C VAL A 4 3.87 -34.75 6.77
N GLY A 5 2.91 -34.83 7.70
CA GLY A 5 1.68 -34.02 7.65
C GLY A 5 1.96 -32.52 7.77
N MET A 6 2.85 -32.12 8.68
CA MET A 6 3.26 -30.73 8.86
C MET A 6 3.96 -30.17 7.62
N ILE A 7 4.91 -30.91 7.05
CA ILE A 7 5.63 -30.53 5.83
C ILE A 7 4.65 -30.44 4.65
N SER A 8 3.79 -31.44 4.47
CA SER A 8 2.78 -31.46 3.41
C SER A 8 1.84 -30.25 3.51
N TRP A 9 1.36 -29.93 4.72
CA TRP A 9 0.54 -28.72 4.96
C TRP A 9 1.30 -27.45 4.61
N TRP A 10 2.58 -27.34 4.99
CA TRP A 10 3.40 -26.15 4.78
C TRP A 10 3.50 -25.76 3.31
N TYR A 11 3.78 -26.74 2.44
CA TYR A 11 3.93 -26.54 1.00
C TYR A 11 2.61 -26.53 0.21
N SER A 12 1.48 -26.82 0.88
CA SER A 12 0.17 -26.84 0.23
C SER A 12 -0.76 -25.76 0.81
N VAL A 13 -1.53 -26.10 1.83
CA VAL A 13 -2.56 -25.25 2.43
C VAL A 13 -1.94 -24.01 3.08
N GLY A 14 -0.81 -24.16 3.78
CA GLY A 14 -0.10 -23.06 4.40
C GLY A 14 0.37 -22.03 3.37
N TRP A 15 0.96 -22.48 2.27
CA TRP A 15 1.44 -21.59 1.22
C TRP A 15 0.30 -20.88 0.48
N LYS A 16 -0.80 -21.59 0.18
CA LYS A 16 -2.02 -20.97 -0.36
C LYS A 16 -2.58 -19.91 0.57
N ARG A 17 -2.60 -20.19 1.88
CA ARG A 17 -3.10 -19.24 2.87
C ARG A 17 -2.19 -18.02 3.00
N ALA A 18 -0.88 -18.20 2.94
CA ALA A 18 0.06 -17.08 2.89
C ALA A 18 -0.19 -16.18 1.66
N ALA A 19 -0.54 -16.74 0.50
CA ALA A 19 -0.88 -15.96 -0.68
C ALA A 19 -2.20 -15.18 -0.50
N ILE A 20 -3.20 -15.80 0.12
CA ILE A 20 -4.47 -15.14 0.46
C ILE A 20 -4.21 -13.99 1.44
N ASP A 21 -3.43 -14.20 2.50
CA ASP A 21 -3.10 -13.16 3.47
C ASP A 21 -2.42 -11.95 2.81
N VAL A 22 -1.49 -12.19 1.87
CA VAL A 22 -0.83 -11.13 1.10
C VAL A 22 -1.85 -10.35 0.27
N TRP A 23 -2.77 -11.06 -0.39
CA TRP A 23 -3.83 -10.44 -1.19
C TRP A 23 -4.76 -9.58 -0.33
N GLU A 24 -5.26 -10.11 0.78
CA GLU A 24 -6.10 -9.37 1.74
C GLU A 24 -5.40 -8.12 2.28
N SER A 25 -4.08 -8.19 2.48
CA SER A 25 -3.31 -7.02 2.89
C SER A 25 -3.20 -5.95 1.81
N ILE A 26 -3.11 -6.34 0.53
CA ILE A 26 -3.13 -5.42 -0.61
C ILE A 26 -4.51 -4.75 -0.71
N GLU A 27 -5.59 -5.52 -0.59
CA GLU A 27 -6.96 -5.01 -0.60
C GLU A 27 -7.20 -4.00 0.54
N ARG A 28 -6.79 -4.35 1.76
CA ARG A 28 -6.86 -3.43 2.92
C ARG A 28 -6.12 -2.12 2.67
N LEU A 29 -4.95 -2.18 2.05
CA LEU A 29 -4.17 -0.98 1.75
C LEU A 29 -4.83 -0.14 0.65
N TYR A 30 -5.39 -0.78 -0.37
CA TYR A 30 -6.15 -0.14 -1.43
C TYR A 30 -7.37 0.62 -0.89
N ASP A 31 -8.10 0.01 0.05
CA ASP A 31 -9.27 0.60 0.69
C ASP A 31 -8.90 1.72 1.69
N THR A 32 -7.80 1.54 2.44
CA THR A 32 -7.29 2.55 3.39
C THR A 32 -6.99 3.87 2.68
N PHE A 33 -6.36 3.81 1.50
CA PHE A 33 -6.12 4.99 0.67
C PHE A 33 -7.31 5.35 -0.21
N SER A 34 -8.37 4.53 -0.24
CA SER A 34 -9.55 4.71 -1.09
C SER A 34 -9.18 5.04 -2.53
N LEU A 35 -8.16 4.35 -3.07
CA LEU A 35 -7.51 4.73 -4.33
C LEU A 35 -8.47 4.80 -5.51
N GLY A 36 -9.44 3.89 -5.57
CA GLY A 36 -10.50 3.91 -6.59
C GLY A 36 -11.36 5.16 -6.53
N LEU A 37 -11.70 5.64 -5.33
CA LEU A 37 -12.44 6.88 -5.13
C LEU A 37 -11.57 8.10 -5.45
N LEU A 38 -10.30 8.07 -5.05
CA LEU A 38 -9.33 9.14 -5.29
C LEU A 38 -9.08 9.35 -6.79
N LEU A 39 -8.93 8.27 -7.56
CA LEU A 39 -8.83 8.30 -9.02
C LEU A 39 -10.09 8.89 -9.67
N LYS A 40 -11.27 8.43 -9.26
CA LYS A 40 -12.56 8.93 -9.79
C LYS A 40 -12.81 10.41 -9.46
N THR A 41 -12.33 10.86 -8.31
CA THR A 41 -12.56 12.22 -7.83
C THR A 41 -11.41 13.18 -8.13
N LEU A 42 -10.34 12.73 -8.80
CA LEU A 42 -9.17 13.56 -9.11
C LEU A 42 -9.55 14.83 -9.87
N PHE A 43 -10.50 14.71 -10.80
CA PHE A 43 -11.04 15.81 -11.62
C PHE A 43 -12.46 16.24 -11.23
N ALA A 44 -13.02 15.66 -10.16
CA ALA A 44 -14.36 16.03 -9.72
C ALA A 44 -14.36 17.49 -9.20
N PRO A 45 -15.33 18.32 -9.62
CA PRO A 45 -15.42 19.70 -9.17
C PRO A 45 -15.57 19.75 -7.64
N TRP A 46 -14.66 20.45 -6.97
CA TRP A 46 -14.72 20.63 -5.52
C TRP A 46 -15.99 21.40 -5.13
N ARG A 47 -16.79 20.82 -4.22
CA ARG A 47 -17.88 21.54 -3.54
C ARG A 47 -17.24 22.62 -2.66
N GLN A 48 -17.35 23.86 -3.10
CA GLN A 48 -16.78 25.02 -2.42
C GLN A 48 -17.51 25.26 -1.10
N ILE A 49 -16.75 25.40 -0.02
CA ILE A 49 -17.25 25.58 1.35
C ILE A 49 -17.83 27.00 1.55
N SER A 50 -17.50 27.96 0.69
CA SER A 50 -17.73 29.40 1.00
C SER A 50 -18.37 30.25 -0.11
N ALA A 51 -19.04 29.69 -1.11
CA ALA A 51 -19.73 30.56 -2.08
C ALA A 51 -21.04 29.98 -2.58
N GLY A 52 -22.14 30.38 -1.94
CA GLY A 52 -23.40 30.56 -2.66
C GLY A 52 -23.20 31.48 -3.88
N LYS A 53 -24.20 31.58 -4.76
CA LYS A 53 -24.13 32.45 -5.95
C LYS A 53 -23.78 33.89 -5.55
N VAL A 54 -22.51 34.27 -5.67
CA VAL A 54 -22.06 35.66 -5.45
C VAL A 54 -22.58 36.49 -6.63
N ARG A 55 -23.67 37.23 -6.41
CA ARG A 55 -24.16 38.28 -7.32
C ARG A 55 -23.72 39.62 -6.73
N GLY A 56 -22.75 40.27 -7.36
CA GLY A 56 -22.19 41.55 -6.88
C GLY A 56 -21.30 42.22 -7.92
N PRO A 57 -20.70 43.38 -7.61
CA PRO A 57 -19.81 44.12 -8.50
C PRO A 57 -18.67 43.25 -9.05
N ILE A 58 -18.16 43.58 -10.25
CA ILE A 58 -17.13 42.80 -10.97
C ILE A 58 -15.92 42.49 -10.07
N GLY A 59 -15.47 43.43 -9.23
CA GLY A 59 -14.34 43.20 -8.31
C GLY A 59 -14.58 42.09 -7.28
N VAL A 60 -15.82 41.93 -6.81
CA VAL A 60 -16.20 40.87 -5.86
C VAL A 60 -16.30 39.52 -6.56
N GLN A 61 -16.78 39.50 -7.81
CA GLN A 61 -16.81 38.29 -8.63
C GLN A 61 -15.40 37.80 -8.98
N LEU A 62 -14.47 38.73 -9.28
CA LEU A 62 -13.09 38.41 -9.61
C LEU A 62 -12.35 37.82 -8.40
N ARG A 63 -12.51 38.41 -7.21
CA ARG A 63 -11.94 37.88 -5.97
C ARG A 63 -12.47 36.48 -5.66
N ALA A 64 -13.79 36.28 -5.76
CA ALA A 64 -14.39 34.97 -5.59
C ALA A 64 -13.89 33.95 -6.63
N PHE A 65 -13.63 34.37 -7.87
CA PHE A 65 -13.05 33.49 -8.89
C PHE A 65 -11.65 33.00 -8.50
N PHE A 66 -10.78 33.90 -8.02
CA PHE A 66 -9.43 33.54 -7.57
C PHE A 66 -9.48 32.62 -6.34
N ASP A 67 -10.32 32.91 -5.35
CA ASP A 67 -10.46 32.05 -4.17
C ASP A 67 -10.89 30.62 -4.56
N ARG A 68 -11.80 30.50 -5.53
CA ARG A 68 -12.26 29.22 -6.09
C ARG A 68 -11.21 28.50 -6.93
N LEU A 69 -10.30 29.24 -7.57
CA LEU A 69 -9.21 28.68 -8.35
C LEU A 69 -8.14 28.13 -7.41
N VAL A 70 -7.70 28.93 -6.43
CA VAL A 70 -6.71 28.54 -5.43
C VAL A 70 -7.17 27.33 -4.63
N SER A 71 -8.44 27.32 -4.18
CA SER A 71 -9.02 26.16 -3.46
C SER A 71 -9.00 24.88 -4.31
N ARG A 72 -9.27 24.97 -5.61
CA ARG A 72 -9.19 23.81 -6.53
C ARG A 72 -7.75 23.32 -6.74
N ILE A 73 -6.79 24.24 -6.85
CA ILE A 73 -5.37 23.89 -7.02
C ILE A 73 -4.86 23.15 -5.78
N ILE A 74 -5.10 23.69 -4.58
CA ILE A 74 -4.67 23.07 -3.32
C ILE A 74 -5.33 21.70 -3.14
N GLY A 75 -6.65 21.61 -3.34
CA GLY A 75 -7.37 20.34 -3.24
C GLY A 75 -6.91 19.29 -4.26
N GLY A 76 -6.60 19.72 -5.49
CA GLY A 76 -5.99 18.87 -6.51
C GLY A 76 -4.62 18.37 -6.11
N PHE A 77 -3.74 19.28 -5.65
CA PHE A 77 -2.37 18.97 -5.24
C PHE A 77 -2.32 17.94 -4.11
N ILE A 78 -3.14 18.12 -3.06
CA ILE A 78 -3.22 17.17 -1.94
C ILE A 78 -3.67 15.79 -2.44
N ARG A 79 -4.71 15.72 -3.30
CA ARG A 79 -5.18 14.45 -3.89
C ARG A 79 -4.12 13.77 -4.75
N THR A 80 -3.35 14.53 -5.53
CA THR A 80 -2.27 13.96 -6.34
C THR A 80 -1.17 13.39 -5.46
N ILE A 81 -0.78 14.08 -4.38
CA ILE A 81 0.22 13.57 -3.43
C ILE A 81 -0.28 12.31 -2.73
N THR A 82 -1.51 12.32 -2.20
CA THR A 82 -2.05 11.14 -1.50
C THR A 82 -2.18 9.94 -2.45
N LEU A 83 -2.54 10.17 -3.71
CA LEU A 83 -2.57 9.13 -4.74
C LEU A 83 -1.17 8.56 -5.00
N LEU A 84 -0.16 9.42 -5.17
CA LEU A 84 1.23 8.98 -5.38
C LEU A 84 1.74 8.16 -4.20
N ILE A 85 1.49 8.60 -2.97
CA ILE A 85 1.88 7.88 -1.75
C ILE A 85 1.14 6.53 -1.68
N GLY A 86 -0.16 6.50 -1.95
CA GLY A 86 -0.94 5.26 -1.90
C GLY A 86 -0.50 4.24 -2.96
N VAL A 87 -0.16 4.69 -4.17
CA VAL A 87 0.42 3.83 -5.21
C VAL A 87 1.79 3.31 -4.80
N ALA A 88 2.67 4.17 -4.28
CA ALA A 88 3.99 3.75 -3.80
C ALA A 88 3.88 2.73 -2.65
N ALA A 89 2.95 2.93 -1.72
CA ALA A 89 2.68 2.00 -0.63
C ALA A 89 2.18 0.64 -1.16
N LEU A 90 1.29 0.62 -2.16
CA LEU A 90 0.87 -0.61 -2.82
C LEU A 90 2.03 -1.36 -3.47
N CYS A 91 2.90 -0.65 -4.20
CA CYS A 91 4.08 -1.25 -4.81
C CYS A 91 5.01 -1.87 -3.77
N LEU A 92 5.25 -1.17 -2.66
CA LEU A 92 6.05 -1.67 -1.56
C LEU A 92 5.40 -2.92 -0.92
N MET A 93 4.09 -2.89 -0.71
CA MET A 93 3.36 -4.02 -0.12
C MET A 93 3.38 -5.25 -1.03
N LEU A 94 3.28 -5.06 -2.34
CA LEU A 94 3.42 -6.13 -3.33
C LEU A 94 4.82 -6.75 -3.26
N LEU A 95 5.88 -5.93 -3.18
CA LEU A 95 7.25 -6.41 -3.06
C LEU A 95 7.46 -7.22 -1.78
N ILE A 96 7.01 -6.70 -0.63
CA ILE A 96 7.09 -7.40 0.66
C ILE A 96 6.29 -8.70 0.62
N GLY A 97 5.09 -8.68 0.04
CA GLY A 97 4.25 -9.86 -0.12
C GLY A 97 4.91 -10.94 -0.99
N LEU A 98 5.52 -10.56 -2.10
CA LEU A 98 6.25 -11.48 -2.98
C LEU A 98 7.47 -12.08 -2.27
N LEU A 99 8.24 -11.27 -1.55
CA LEU A 99 9.36 -11.74 -0.73
C LEU A 99 8.89 -12.72 0.34
N ARG A 100 7.78 -12.43 1.03
CA ARG A 100 7.18 -13.33 2.03
C ARG A 100 6.82 -14.68 1.40
N LEU A 101 6.22 -14.68 0.20
CA LEU A 101 5.85 -15.92 -0.50
C LEU A 101 7.07 -16.71 -1.02
N ALA A 102 8.15 -16.01 -1.39
CA ALA A 102 9.40 -16.64 -1.80
C ALA A 102 10.17 -17.23 -0.60
N ILE A 103 10.14 -16.57 0.55
CA ILE A 103 10.80 -17.03 1.79
C ILE A 103 10.00 -18.16 2.45
N TRP A 104 8.67 -18.14 2.38
CA TRP A 104 7.79 -19.13 3.00
C TRP A 104 8.23 -20.60 2.82
N PRO A 105 8.51 -21.11 1.61
CA PRO A 105 8.97 -22.50 1.43
C PRO A 105 10.33 -22.80 2.06
N LEU A 106 11.18 -21.80 2.31
CA LEU A 106 12.51 -21.98 2.90
C LEU A 106 12.47 -22.10 4.43
N VAL A 107 11.41 -21.60 5.07
CA VAL A 107 11.28 -21.54 6.53
C VAL A 107 11.47 -22.91 7.22
N PRO A 108 10.89 -24.04 6.75
CA PRO A 108 11.09 -25.33 7.40
C PRO A 108 12.53 -25.83 7.34
N ALA A 109 13.33 -25.35 6.38
CA ALA A 109 14.74 -25.72 6.24
C ALA A 109 15.67 -24.83 7.07
N MET A 110 15.23 -23.65 7.51
CA MET A 110 16.04 -22.69 8.26
C MET A 110 16.72 -23.29 9.52
N PRO A 111 16.05 -24.08 10.37
CA PRO A 111 16.71 -24.67 11.54
C PRO A 111 17.90 -25.57 11.18
N ALA A 112 17.76 -26.36 10.11
CA ALA A 112 18.85 -27.21 9.63
C ALA A 112 20.02 -26.37 9.09
N VAL A 113 19.72 -25.32 8.31
CA VAL A 113 20.73 -24.37 7.80
C VAL A 113 21.48 -23.69 8.95
N MET A 114 20.78 -23.30 10.01
CA MET A 114 21.39 -22.66 11.18
C MET A 114 22.34 -23.61 11.94
N VAL A 115 21.97 -24.89 12.08
CA VAL A 115 22.84 -25.90 12.72
C VAL A 115 24.10 -26.12 11.88
N VAL A 116 23.97 -26.22 10.55
CA VAL A 116 25.12 -26.36 9.64
C VAL A 116 26.05 -25.15 9.72
N ALA A 117 25.49 -23.93 9.73
CA ALA A 117 26.26 -22.70 9.86
C ALA A 117 27.00 -22.59 11.20
N ALA A 118 26.38 -23.05 12.29
CA ALA A 118 27.00 -23.08 13.61
C ALA A 118 28.18 -24.06 13.67
N ILE A 119 28.05 -25.23 13.05
CA ILE A 119 29.11 -26.25 13.01
C ILE A 119 30.27 -25.84 12.09
N SER A 120 29.98 -25.17 10.97
CA SER A 120 31.01 -24.69 10.05
C SER A 120 31.80 -23.49 10.58
N GLY A 121 31.49 -22.99 11.77
CA GLY A 121 32.11 -21.79 12.35
C GLY A 121 31.84 -20.54 11.51
N TRP A 122 30.80 -20.57 10.67
CA TRP A 122 30.52 -19.48 9.75
C TRP A 122 29.85 -18.33 10.51
N VAL A 123 30.65 -17.32 10.81
CA VAL A 123 30.20 -16.07 11.39
C VAL A 123 30.08 -15.06 10.25
N PRO A 124 28.86 -14.61 9.90
CA PRO A 124 28.69 -13.67 8.78
C PRO A 124 29.30 -12.29 9.08
N TRP A 125 29.59 -11.98 10.34
CA TRP A 125 30.35 -10.80 10.77
C TRP A 125 31.81 -11.18 11.06
N HIS A 126 32.67 -11.05 10.06
CA HIS A 126 34.10 -10.90 10.27
C HIS A 126 34.37 -9.39 10.39
N LEU A 127 34.40 -8.89 11.63
CA LEU A 127 35.00 -7.60 12.00
C LEU A 127 36.29 -7.88 12.75
#